data_AF-A0A7S4PCV8-F1
#
_entry.id   AF-A0A7S4PCV8-F1
#
_cell.length_a   1.000
_cell.length_b   1.000
_cell.length_c   1.000
_cell.angle_alpha   90.00
_cell.angle_beta   90.00
_cell.angle_gamma   90.00
#
_symmetry.space_group_name_H-M   'P 1'
#
loop_
_entity.id
_entity.type
_entity.pdbx_description
1 polymer ?
#
loop_
_entity_poly.entity_id
_entity_poly.type
_entity_poly.pdbx_seq_one_letter_code
_entity_poly.pdbx_strand_id
1 'polypeptide(L)'
;GKVDKSSFSQQTLMEIFINGITNTETLFKTNEPTDLTEWKRLSIDPSGDILWISWDCQHLDGPIDLQWLPPPLTKLNLDENSLHGSLDLTDLPKNLKTLFVSDNAFSGTIFLDNLPETLQSLDVSLNRLSGSVNLTKLPKVLKFLFLDSNSFSGTLDLTCLPPEIDAMHLDNNGFEGETDFRRLPDSLRFMDLENTQLSGTIHMSGRKRFCVTGSNVVLVT
;
A
#
# COMPACT_ATOMS: atom_id res chain seq x y z
N GLY A 1 -9.07 5.91 -22.94
CA GLY A 1 -10.13 6.54 -22.13
C GLY A 1 -10.33 5.67 -20.91
N LYS A 2 -10.48 6.26 -19.72
CA LYS A 2 -10.80 5.48 -18.51
C LYS A 2 -12.19 4.84 -18.67
N VAL A 3 -12.33 3.58 -18.30
CA VAL A 3 -13.62 2.88 -18.30
C VAL A 3 -14.52 3.56 -17.28
N ASP A 4 -15.77 3.87 -17.66
CA ASP A 4 -16.75 4.40 -16.74
C ASP A 4 -17.23 3.27 -15.81
N LYS A 5 -16.71 3.24 -14.59
CA LYS A 5 -17.06 2.22 -13.58
C LYS A 5 -18.46 2.42 -13.02
N SER A 6 -19.06 3.62 -13.18
CA SER A 6 -20.36 3.95 -12.60
C SER A 6 -21.53 3.21 -13.26
N SER A 7 -21.32 2.67 -14.47
CA SER A 7 -22.32 1.85 -15.17
C SER A 7 -22.33 0.38 -14.74
N PHE A 8 -21.34 -0.08 -13.98
CA PHE A 8 -21.25 -1.48 -13.54
C PHE A 8 -21.86 -1.65 -12.14
N SER A 9 -22.53 -2.78 -11.93
CA SER A 9 -22.95 -3.18 -10.58
C SER A 9 -21.74 -3.54 -9.72
N GLN A 10 -21.84 -3.42 -8.40
CA GLN A 10 -20.77 -3.86 -7.50
C GLN A 10 -20.46 -5.36 -7.65
N GLN A 11 -21.47 -6.19 -7.95
CA GLN A 11 -21.26 -7.60 -8.29
C GLN A 11 -20.31 -7.75 -9.48
N THR A 12 -20.59 -7.05 -10.59
CA THR A 12 -19.77 -7.12 -11.80
C THR A 12 -18.35 -6.59 -11.58
N LEU A 13 -18.21 -5.49 -10.82
CA LEU A 13 -16.90 -4.98 -10.45
C LEU A 13 -16.09 -6.01 -9.67
N MET A 14 -16.72 -6.66 -8.68
CA MET A 14 -16.07 -7.67 -7.85
C MET A 14 -15.69 -8.93 -8.64
N GLU A 15 -16.54 -9.40 -9.55
CA GLU A 15 -16.24 -10.52 -10.44
C GLU A 15 -15.03 -10.24 -11.33
N ILE A 16 -14.93 -9.04 -11.91
CA ILE A 16 -13.78 -8.64 -12.71
C ILE A 16 -12.53 -8.49 -11.84
N PHE A 17 -12.68 -7.90 -10.64
CA PHE A 17 -11.60 -7.69 -9.68
C PHE A 17 -10.86 -8.98 -9.31
N ILE A 18 -11.58 -10.09 -9.13
CA ILE A 18 -10.98 -11.40 -8.79
C ILE A 18 -10.73 -12.31 -10.00
N ASN A 19 -11.03 -11.87 -11.22
CA ASN A 19 -10.99 -12.73 -12.42
C ASN A 19 -9.60 -13.33 -12.71
N GLY A 20 -8.54 -12.71 -12.21
CA GLY A 20 -7.17 -13.23 -12.32
C GLY A 20 -6.80 -14.28 -11.27
N ILE A 21 -7.57 -14.39 -10.18
CA ILE A 21 -7.28 -15.29 -9.05
C ILE A 21 -7.74 -16.70 -9.41
N THR A 22 -6.88 -17.69 -9.20
CA THR A 22 -7.09 -19.08 -9.63
C THR A 22 -7.81 -19.94 -8.60
N ASN A 23 -7.77 -19.57 -7.33
CA ASN A 23 -8.30 -20.34 -6.19
C ASN A 23 -9.16 -19.48 -5.26
N THR A 24 -10.35 -19.14 -5.74
CA THR A 24 -11.28 -18.23 -5.06
C THR A 24 -12.23 -18.92 -4.07
N GLU A 25 -12.08 -20.22 -3.82
CA GLU A 25 -13.04 -21.00 -3.01
C GLU A 25 -13.15 -20.49 -1.57
N THR A 26 -12.06 -19.93 -1.03
CA THR A 26 -12.02 -19.33 0.31
C THR A 26 -12.86 -18.06 0.41
N LEU A 27 -13.13 -17.40 -0.72
CA LEU A 27 -13.87 -16.14 -0.80
C LEU A 27 -15.38 -16.33 -0.70
N PHE A 28 -15.91 -17.54 -0.88
CA PHE A 28 -17.35 -17.78 -0.99
C PHE A 28 -17.88 -18.69 0.11
N LYS A 29 -19.13 -18.47 0.55
CA LYS A 29 -19.86 -19.33 1.48
C LYS A 29 -20.30 -20.64 0.84
N THR A 30 -20.67 -20.59 -0.43
CA THR A 30 -21.12 -21.71 -1.25
C THR A 30 -20.13 -21.97 -2.39
N ASN A 31 -20.27 -23.11 -3.06
CA ASN A 31 -19.36 -23.53 -4.14
C ASN A 31 -19.58 -22.75 -5.46
N GLU A 32 -20.57 -21.85 -5.54
CA GLU A 32 -20.82 -21.04 -6.74
C GLU A 32 -21.01 -19.55 -6.37
N PRO A 33 -20.22 -18.64 -6.95
CA PRO A 33 -20.33 -17.21 -6.69
C PRO A 33 -21.44 -16.63 -7.54
N THR A 34 -22.64 -16.46 -6.98
CA THR A 34 -23.75 -15.84 -7.74
C THR A 34 -24.22 -14.51 -7.18
N ASP A 35 -24.02 -14.24 -5.89
CA ASP A 35 -24.45 -12.99 -5.23
C ASP A 35 -23.43 -12.53 -4.18
N LEU A 36 -23.20 -11.22 -4.05
CA LEU A 36 -22.34 -10.57 -3.05
C LEU A 36 -22.67 -11.01 -1.62
N THR A 37 -23.91 -11.42 -1.35
CA THR A 37 -24.33 -11.96 -0.06
C THR A 37 -23.60 -13.26 0.31
N GLU A 38 -23.09 -14.00 -0.67
CA GLU A 38 -22.32 -15.23 -0.50
C GLU A 38 -20.82 -14.99 -0.34
N TRP A 39 -20.35 -13.76 -0.53
CA TRP A 39 -18.93 -13.43 -0.40
C TRP A 39 -18.57 -13.25 1.08
N LYS A 40 -17.48 -13.87 1.49
CA LYS A 40 -16.94 -13.80 2.85
C LYS A 40 -16.11 -12.54 3.02
N ARG A 41 -16.03 -12.10 4.28
CA ARG A 41 -15.12 -11.04 4.74
C ARG A 41 -15.31 -9.71 4.01
N LEU A 42 -16.53 -9.44 3.58
CA LEU A 42 -16.99 -8.13 3.14
C LEU A 42 -17.67 -7.39 4.29
N SER A 43 -17.46 -6.08 4.37
CA SER A 43 -18.32 -5.18 5.13
C SER A 43 -19.18 -4.40 4.14
N ILE A 44 -20.49 -4.59 4.24
CA ILE A 44 -21.49 -3.92 3.40
C ILE A 44 -22.33 -3.02 4.29
N ASP A 45 -22.54 -1.78 3.88
CA ASP A 45 -23.35 -0.82 4.62
C ASP A 45 -24.86 -1.03 4.39
N PRO A 46 -25.75 -0.32 5.11
CA PRO A 46 -27.20 -0.45 4.92
C PRO A 46 -27.71 -0.07 3.52
N SER A 47 -26.93 0.69 2.72
CA SER A 47 -27.24 1.00 1.32
C SER A 47 -26.88 -0.13 0.35
N GLY A 48 -26.12 -1.13 0.81
CA GLY A 48 -25.60 -2.20 -0.05
C GLY A 48 -24.22 -1.91 -0.62
N ASP A 49 -23.51 -0.90 -0.13
CA ASP A 49 -22.16 -0.55 -0.59
C ASP A 49 -21.07 -1.33 0.14
N ILE A 50 -20.17 -1.94 -0.62
CA ILE A 50 -19.00 -2.64 -0.10
C ILE A 50 -18.02 -1.59 0.39
N LEU A 51 -17.92 -1.48 1.72
CA LEU A 51 -17.01 -0.55 2.36
C LEU A 51 -15.65 -1.17 2.60
N TRP A 52 -15.58 -2.44 3.04
CA TRP A 52 -14.34 -3.14 3.36
C TRP A 52 -14.26 -4.52 2.71
N ILE A 53 -13.06 -4.88 2.26
CA ILE A 53 -12.69 -6.23 1.82
C ILE A 53 -11.51 -6.68 2.69
N SER A 54 -11.62 -7.84 3.35
CA SER A 54 -10.55 -8.42 4.19
C SER A 54 -10.26 -9.86 3.79
N TRP A 55 -9.45 -10.04 2.75
CA TRP A 55 -9.04 -11.36 2.26
C TRP A 55 -7.57 -11.66 2.57
N ASP A 56 -7.10 -11.20 3.72
CA ASP A 56 -5.84 -11.60 4.32
C ASP A 56 -5.77 -13.11 4.59
N CYS A 57 -4.60 -13.72 4.40
CA CYS A 57 -4.34 -15.14 4.69
C CYS A 57 -5.33 -16.12 4.03
N GLN A 58 -5.77 -15.85 2.79
CA GLN A 58 -6.75 -16.68 2.07
C GLN A 58 -6.11 -17.64 1.06
N HIS A 59 -4.77 -17.69 1.02
CA HIS A 59 -3.95 -18.46 0.08
C HIS A 59 -4.21 -18.11 -1.39
N LEU A 60 -4.73 -16.93 -1.69
CA LEU A 60 -5.10 -16.52 -3.05
C LEU A 60 -3.85 -16.48 -3.95
N ASP A 61 -3.98 -17.04 -5.15
CA ASP A 61 -2.91 -17.15 -6.15
C ASP A 61 -3.40 -16.61 -7.49
N GLY A 62 -2.59 -15.76 -8.12
CA GLY A 62 -2.91 -15.13 -9.39
C GLY A 62 -2.78 -13.60 -9.36
N PRO A 63 -2.91 -12.94 -10.53
CA PRO A 63 -2.94 -11.49 -10.60
C PRO A 63 -4.24 -10.88 -10.10
N ILE A 64 -4.14 -9.64 -9.64
CA ILE A 64 -5.29 -8.83 -9.23
C ILE A 64 -5.20 -7.44 -9.85
N ASP A 65 -6.34 -6.88 -10.24
CA ASP A 65 -6.40 -5.58 -10.89
C ASP A 65 -7.23 -4.61 -10.04
N LEU A 66 -6.51 -3.77 -9.27
CA LEU A 66 -7.10 -2.84 -8.33
C LEU A 66 -7.96 -1.75 -9.00
N GLN A 67 -7.89 -1.58 -10.33
CA GLN A 67 -8.78 -0.66 -11.00
C GLN A 67 -10.24 -1.10 -10.90
N TRP A 68 -10.54 -2.38 -10.66
CA TRP A 68 -11.93 -2.85 -10.56
C TRP A 68 -12.51 -2.78 -9.15
N LEU A 69 -11.80 -2.17 -8.19
CA LEU A 69 -12.32 -1.96 -6.85
C LEU A 69 -13.61 -1.10 -6.87
N PRO A 70 -14.62 -1.45 -6.06
CA PRO A 70 -15.87 -0.71 -6.01
C PRO A 70 -15.64 0.73 -5.51
N PRO A 71 -16.23 1.77 -6.13
CA PRO A 71 -16.00 3.17 -5.76
C PRO A 71 -16.25 3.55 -4.29
N PRO A 72 -17.22 2.96 -3.57
CA PRO A 72 -17.44 3.24 -2.15
C PRO A 72 -16.36 2.71 -1.21
N LEU A 73 -15.47 1.82 -1.69
CA LEU A 73 -14.52 1.09 -0.84
C LEU A 73 -13.61 2.05 -0.05
N THR A 74 -13.50 1.77 1.25
CA THR A 74 -12.67 2.53 2.19
C THR A 74 -11.50 1.72 2.75
N LYS A 75 -11.55 0.38 2.70
CA LYS A 75 -10.46 -0.49 3.14
C LYS A 75 -10.35 -1.73 2.26
N LEU A 76 -9.13 -2.02 1.85
CA LEU A 76 -8.75 -3.29 1.22
C LEU A 76 -7.60 -3.91 2.03
N ASN A 77 -7.77 -5.16 2.43
CA ASN A 77 -6.72 -5.98 3.00
C ASN A 77 -6.59 -7.28 2.20
N LEU A 78 -5.42 -7.49 1.59
CA LEU A 78 -5.01 -8.68 0.84
C LEU A 78 -3.68 -9.25 1.34
N ASP A 79 -3.28 -8.90 2.57
CA ASP A 79 -2.01 -9.34 3.17
C ASP A 79 -1.87 -10.88 3.17
N GLU A 80 -0.63 -11.37 3.15
CA GLU A 80 -0.32 -12.80 3.36
C GLU A 80 -1.05 -13.73 2.37
N ASN A 81 -0.89 -13.48 1.07
CA ASN A 81 -1.39 -14.35 0.01
C ASN A 81 -0.24 -14.72 -0.96
N SER A 82 -0.57 -15.31 -2.11
CA SER A 82 0.35 -15.60 -3.21
C SER A 82 0.00 -14.78 -4.45
N LEU A 83 -0.60 -13.60 -4.27
CA LEU A 83 -0.96 -12.72 -5.37
C LEU A 83 0.31 -12.19 -6.05
N HIS A 84 0.27 -12.08 -7.37
CA HIS A 84 1.46 -11.73 -8.15
C HIS A 84 1.13 -10.87 -9.37
N GLY A 85 2.15 -10.52 -10.17
CA GLY A 85 2.00 -9.60 -11.30
C GLY A 85 2.22 -8.15 -10.89
N SER A 86 1.76 -7.21 -11.72
CA SER A 86 1.94 -5.77 -11.51
C SER A 86 0.87 -5.19 -10.59
N LEU A 87 1.26 -4.23 -9.75
CA LEU A 87 0.37 -3.51 -8.85
C LEU A 87 0.17 -2.06 -9.34
N ASP A 88 -0.99 -1.75 -9.92
CA ASP A 88 -1.34 -0.39 -10.34
C ASP A 88 -2.10 0.36 -9.24
N LEU A 89 -1.50 1.45 -8.76
CA LEU A 89 -2.06 2.31 -7.70
C LEU A 89 -2.67 3.61 -8.24
N THR A 90 -2.71 3.80 -9.57
CA THR A 90 -3.06 5.08 -10.20
C THR A 90 -4.57 5.34 -10.33
N ASP A 91 -5.41 4.32 -10.13
CA ASP A 91 -6.87 4.43 -10.28
C ASP A 91 -7.65 3.79 -9.13
N LEU A 92 -7.13 3.96 -7.92
CA LEU A 92 -7.75 3.52 -6.67
C LEU A 92 -9.04 4.30 -6.34
N PRO A 93 -9.99 3.70 -5.59
CA PRO A 93 -11.19 4.39 -5.14
C PRO A 93 -10.87 5.66 -4.34
N LYS A 94 -11.58 6.76 -4.64
CA LYS A 94 -11.34 8.07 -4.02
C LYS A 94 -11.58 8.10 -2.51
N ASN A 95 -12.36 7.16 -1.99
CA ASN A 95 -12.69 7.04 -0.57
C ASN A 95 -11.76 6.08 0.19
N LEU A 96 -10.79 5.46 -0.49
CA LEU A 96 -9.89 4.48 0.11
C LEU A 96 -9.05 5.14 1.21
N LYS A 97 -9.09 4.57 2.41
CA LYS A 97 -8.34 5.02 3.59
C LYS A 97 -7.21 4.06 3.95
N THR A 98 -7.36 2.79 3.61
CA THR A 98 -6.42 1.74 3.96
C THR A 98 -6.24 0.77 2.79
N LEU A 99 -5.00 0.56 2.39
CA LEU A 99 -4.60 -0.43 1.40
C LEU A 99 -3.47 -1.27 1.97
N PHE A 100 -3.74 -2.54 2.24
CA PHE A 100 -2.76 -3.51 2.71
C PHE A 100 -2.67 -4.66 1.70
N VAL A 101 -1.48 -4.86 1.14
CA VAL A 101 -1.15 -5.89 0.14
C VAL A 101 0.22 -6.51 0.42
N SER A 102 0.63 -6.50 1.70
CA SER A 102 1.91 -7.01 2.16
C SER A 102 2.00 -8.53 2.06
N ASP A 103 3.21 -9.07 2.12
CA ASP A 103 3.50 -10.51 2.08
C ASP A 103 2.79 -11.23 0.91
N ASN A 104 3.19 -10.83 -0.29
CA ASN A 104 2.70 -11.34 -1.57
C ASN A 104 3.88 -11.45 -2.55
N ALA A 105 3.61 -11.70 -3.83
CA ALA A 105 4.61 -11.78 -4.88
C ALA A 105 4.41 -10.71 -5.98
N PHE A 106 3.83 -9.55 -5.64
CA PHE A 106 3.72 -8.42 -6.57
C PHE A 106 5.10 -7.95 -7.03
N SER A 107 5.21 -7.55 -8.29
CA SER A 107 6.48 -7.18 -8.92
C SER A 107 6.33 -5.99 -9.87
N GLY A 108 7.46 -5.45 -10.32
CA GLY A 108 7.50 -4.27 -11.18
C GLY A 108 7.46 -2.97 -10.38
N THR A 109 7.19 -1.85 -11.06
CA THR A 109 7.22 -0.50 -10.49
C THR A 109 5.83 -0.05 -10.04
N ILE A 110 5.76 0.72 -8.96
CA ILE A 110 4.53 1.40 -8.52
C ILE A 110 4.69 2.92 -8.59
N PHE A 111 3.57 3.63 -8.79
CA PHE A 111 3.54 5.09 -8.80
C PHE A 111 2.68 5.60 -7.65
N LEU A 112 3.27 6.36 -6.74
CA LEU A 112 2.60 6.92 -5.56
C LEU A 112 2.00 8.32 -5.82
N ASP A 113 2.22 8.88 -7.02
CA ASP A 113 1.85 10.25 -7.38
C ASP A 113 0.34 10.55 -7.37
N ASN A 114 -0.51 9.53 -7.48
CA ASN A 114 -1.95 9.67 -7.64
C ASN A 114 -2.75 8.87 -6.59
N LEU A 115 -2.16 8.62 -5.42
CA LEU A 115 -2.86 7.96 -4.33
C LEU A 115 -4.10 8.80 -3.89
N PRO A 116 -5.20 8.16 -3.45
CA PRO A 116 -6.37 8.87 -2.97
C PRO A 116 -6.04 9.84 -1.84
N GLU A 117 -6.58 11.05 -1.89
CA GLU A 117 -6.34 12.08 -0.85
C GLU A 117 -6.83 11.66 0.54
N THR A 118 -7.70 10.65 0.63
CA THR A 118 -8.22 10.08 1.88
C THR A 118 -7.34 8.97 2.47
N LEU A 119 -6.30 8.52 1.76
CA LEU A 119 -5.50 7.36 2.16
C LEU A 119 -4.66 7.70 3.39
N GLN A 120 -4.83 6.90 4.44
CA GLN A 120 -4.18 7.05 5.76
C GLN A 120 -3.12 5.99 6.00
N SER A 121 -3.28 4.80 5.43
CA SER A 121 -2.32 3.70 5.55
C SER A 121 -2.10 3.00 4.23
N LEU A 122 -0.83 2.85 3.85
CA LEU A 122 -0.39 2.06 2.70
C LEU A 122 0.66 1.06 3.17
N ASP A 123 0.39 -0.22 2.95
CA ASP A 123 1.34 -1.31 3.16
C ASP A 123 1.49 -2.12 1.88
N VAL A 124 2.69 -2.06 1.30
CA VAL A 124 3.12 -2.86 0.14
C VAL A 124 4.40 -3.63 0.47
N SER A 125 4.72 -3.78 1.76
CA SER A 125 5.92 -4.45 2.24
C SER A 125 5.98 -5.93 1.82
N LEU A 126 7.13 -6.57 1.96
CA LEU A 126 7.29 -8.01 1.75
C LEU A 126 6.76 -8.46 0.37
N ASN A 127 7.22 -7.80 -0.68
CA ASN A 127 6.88 -8.11 -2.06
C ASN A 127 8.16 -8.12 -2.93
N ARG A 128 8.01 -8.15 -4.26
CA ARG A 128 9.12 -8.07 -5.23
C ARG A 128 9.03 -6.78 -6.06
N LEU A 129 8.45 -5.72 -5.49
CA LEU A 129 8.31 -4.42 -6.15
C LEU A 129 9.68 -3.77 -6.30
N SER A 130 9.86 -2.95 -7.33
CA SER A 130 11.15 -2.44 -7.74
C SER A 130 11.08 -1.04 -8.34
N GLY A 131 12.26 -0.45 -8.60
CA GLY A 131 12.38 0.89 -9.16
C GLY A 131 12.23 2.00 -8.11
N SER A 132 12.20 3.24 -8.58
CA SER A 132 12.13 4.43 -7.72
C SER A 132 10.72 4.79 -7.31
N VAL A 133 10.56 5.33 -6.09
CA VAL A 133 9.29 5.86 -5.59
C VAL A 133 9.38 7.37 -5.38
N ASN A 134 8.29 8.07 -5.70
CA ASN A 134 8.17 9.51 -5.46
C ASN A 134 7.35 9.77 -4.19
N LEU A 135 8.02 10.21 -3.11
CA LEU A 135 7.37 10.50 -1.83
C LEU A 135 6.84 11.95 -1.72
N THR A 136 7.08 12.79 -2.72
CA THR A 136 6.75 14.23 -2.68
C THR A 136 5.26 14.55 -2.87
N LYS A 137 4.47 13.57 -3.33
CA LYS A 137 3.04 13.71 -3.64
C LYS A 137 2.14 12.81 -2.78
N LEU A 138 2.66 12.32 -1.65
CA LEU A 138 1.86 11.49 -0.76
C LEU A 138 0.64 12.27 -0.23
N PRO A 139 -0.49 11.59 0.03
CA PRO A 139 -1.68 12.20 0.60
C PRO A 139 -1.38 12.89 1.94
N LYS A 140 -1.93 14.10 2.15
CA LYS A 140 -1.63 14.91 3.34
C LYS A 140 -2.03 14.24 4.67
N VAL A 141 -3.00 13.33 4.62
CA VAL A 141 -3.53 12.59 5.78
C VAL A 141 -2.86 11.22 5.97
N LEU A 142 -1.86 10.87 5.16
CA LEU A 142 -1.15 9.60 5.27
C LEU A 142 -0.37 9.55 6.58
N LYS A 143 -0.57 8.49 7.35
CA LYS A 143 0.02 8.25 8.67
C LYS A 143 1.02 7.10 8.66
N PHE A 144 0.75 6.06 7.89
CA PHE A 144 1.55 4.84 7.87
C PHE A 144 1.94 4.49 6.44
N LEU A 145 3.24 4.33 6.21
CA LEU A 145 3.80 3.96 4.93
C LEU A 145 4.82 2.83 5.14
N PHE A 146 4.49 1.64 4.66
CA PHE A 146 5.35 0.47 4.76
C PHE A 146 5.72 0.01 3.34
N LEU A 147 6.99 0.21 2.99
CA LEU A 147 7.58 -0.15 1.69
C LEU A 147 8.69 -1.20 1.87
N ASP A 148 8.94 -1.64 3.09
CA ASP A 148 10.08 -2.45 3.45
C ASP A 148 10.09 -3.81 2.76
N SER A 149 11.26 -4.45 2.75
CA SER A 149 11.42 -5.81 2.24
C SER A 149 10.93 -5.97 0.80
N ASN A 150 11.40 -5.07 -0.07
CA ASN A 150 11.15 -5.06 -1.51
C ASN A 150 12.49 -4.90 -2.26
N SER A 151 12.44 -4.59 -3.55
CA SER A 151 13.59 -4.26 -4.39
C SER A 151 13.54 -2.82 -4.92
N PHE A 152 12.92 -1.91 -4.18
CA PHE A 152 12.91 -0.48 -4.54
C PHE A 152 14.34 0.08 -4.54
N SER A 153 14.58 1.09 -5.37
CA SER A 153 15.91 1.67 -5.55
C SER A 153 15.89 3.16 -5.87
N GLY A 154 17.07 3.77 -5.94
CA GLY A 154 17.22 5.19 -6.23
C GLY A 154 17.10 6.09 -5.00
N THR A 155 17.09 7.40 -5.25
CA THR A 155 17.11 8.43 -4.21
C THR A 155 15.72 8.76 -3.68
N LEU A 156 15.64 9.18 -2.42
CA LEU A 156 14.41 9.63 -1.78
C LEU A 156 14.43 11.14 -1.50
N ASP A 157 13.33 11.82 -1.80
CA ASP A 157 13.05 13.18 -1.33
C ASP A 157 12.08 13.12 -0.14
N LEU A 158 12.62 13.34 1.06
CA LEU A 158 11.87 13.37 2.32
C LEU A 158 11.43 14.78 2.73
N THR A 159 11.64 15.80 1.88
CA THR A 159 11.40 17.21 2.25
C THR A 159 9.93 17.63 2.18
N CYS A 160 9.09 16.79 1.57
CA CYS A 160 7.66 17.03 1.33
C CYS A 160 6.77 15.95 1.97
N LEU A 161 7.23 15.29 3.04
CA LEU A 161 6.44 14.26 3.71
C LEU A 161 5.14 14.83 4.31
N PRO A 162 4.04 14.04 4.36
CA PRO A 162 2.77 14.48 4.93
C PRO A 162 2.89 14.93 6.39
N PRO A 163 2.18 15.99 6.81
CA PRO A 163 2.23 16.51 8.17
C PRO A 163 1.63 15.57 9.23
N GLU A 164 0.89 14.53 8.82
CA GLU A 164 0.32 13.52 9.71
C GLU A 164 1.13 12.22 9.75
N ILE A 165 2.23 12.10 8.98
CA ILE A 165 3.02 10.87 8.91
C ILE A 165 3.56 10.50 10.29
N ASP A 166 3.34 9.25 10.69
CA ASP A 166 3.61 8.75 12.05
C ASP A 166 4.71 7.68 12.02
N ALA A 167 4.60 6.72 11.09
CA ALA A 167 5.60 5.69 10.89
C ALA A 167 5.91 5.45 9.41
N MET A 168 7.19 5.24 9.12
CA MET A 168 7.69 4.87 7.80
C MET A 168 8.67 3.70 7.91
N HIS A 169 8.43 2.63 7.15
CA HIS A 169 9.36 1.51 7.03
C HIS A 169 9.87 1.50 5.59
N LEU A 170 11.17 1.76 5.42
CA LEU A 170 11.84 1.84 4.13
C LEU A 170 13.01 0.84 4.06
N ASP A 171 13.20 0.08 5.13
CA ASP A 171 14.29 -0.86 5.32
C ASP A 171 14.25 -2.00 4.31
N ASN A 172 15.36 -2.73 4.21
CA ASN A 172 15.50 -3.90 3.33
C ASN A 172 15.10 -3.59 1.88
N ASN A 173 15.61 -2.48 1.35
CA ASN A 173 15.47 -2.02 -0.03
C ASN A 173 16.80 -1.48 -0.56
N GLY A 174 16.92 -1.32 -1.88
CA GLY A 174 18.07 -0.73 -2.55
C GLY A 174 18.05 0.81 -2.63
N PHE A 175 17.34 1.50 -1.73
CA PHE A 175 17.34 2.96 -1.68
C PHE A 175 18.75 3.50 -1.39
N GLU A 176 19.17 4.54 -2.09
CA GLU A 176 20.56 5.01 -2.06
C GLU A 176 20.68 6.54 -2.15
N GLY A 177 21.88 7.04 -1.90
CA GLY A 177 22.23 8.45 -2.07
C GLY A 177 22.10 9.30 -0.81
N GLU A 178 22.50 10.57 -0.93
CA GLU A 178 22.42 11.56 0.14
C GLU A 178 20.97 12.01 0.31
N THR A 179 20.46 11.97 1.55
CA THR A 179 19.07 12.29 1.89
C THR A 179 19.00 13.41 2.92
N ASP A 180 18.13 14.39 2.65
CA ASP A 180 17.90 15.52 3.55
C ASP A 180 16.87 15.18 4.63
N PHE A 181 17.33 14.94 5.85
CA PHE A 181 16.49 14.64 7.01
C PHE A 181 16.07 15.89 7.82
N ARG A 182 16.42 17.11 7.38
CA ARG A 182 16.16 18.35 8.16
C ARG A 182 14.69 18.74 8.20
N ARG A 183 13.86 18.16 7.32
CA ARG A 183 12.45 18.50 7.13
C ARG A 183 11.47 17.40 7.54
N LEU A 184 11.93 16.42 8.34
CA LEU A 184 11.06 15.38 8.86
C LEU A 184 9.91 15.99 9.70
N PRO A 185 8.64 15.62 9.46
CA PRO A 185 7.50 16.15 10.20
C PRO A 185 7.57 15.87 11.71
N ASP A 186 7.00 16.77 12.52
CA ASP A 186 6.94 16.60 13.97
C ASP A 186 6.06 15.43 14.42
N SER A 187 5.09 15.05 13.59
CA SER A 187 4.23 13.89 13.80
C SER A 187 4.98 12.56 13.75
N LEU A 188 6.11 12.50 13.02
CA LEU A 188 6.85 11.28 12.78
C LEU A 188 7.44 10.73 14.08
N ARG A 189 7.07 9.52 14.46
CA ARG A 189 7.54 8.84 15.68
C ARG A 189 8.51 7.71 15.38
N PHE A 190 8.37 7.07 14.23
CA PHE A 190 9.19 5.92 13.86
C PHE A 190 9.61 5.98 12.38
N MET A 191 10.90 5.78 12.13
CA MET A 191 11.42 5.63 10.77
C MET A 191 12.48 4.54 10.73
N ASP A 192 12.22 3.51 9.94
CA ASP A 192 13.15 2.41 9.72
C ASP A 192 13.84 2.56 8.37
N LEU A 193 15.18 2.61 8.40
CA LEU A 193 16.08 2.74 7.25
C LEU A 193 17.10 1.59 7.22
N GLU A 194 16.90 0.54 8.03
CA GLU A 194 17.84 -0.56 8.13
C GLU A 194 18.11 -1.21 6.77
N ASN A 195 19.36 -1.64 6.55
CA ASN A 195 19.78 -2.33 5.32
C ASN A 195 19.42 -1.58 4.03
N THR A 196 19.48 -0.25 4.04
CA THR A 196 19.44 0.61 2.84
C THR A 196 20.83 1.15 2.54
N GLN A 197 21.03 1.77 1.38
CA GLN A 197 22.28 2.46 1.02
C GLN A 197 22.17 3.99 1.20
N LEU A 198 21.10 4.47 1.85
CA LEU A 198 20.88 5.88 2.13
C LEU A 198 21.97 6.42 3.05
N SER A 199 22.31 7.69 2.85
CA SER A 199 23.31 8.43 3.62
C SER A 199 22.77 9.79 4.03
N GLY A 200 23.36 10.36 5.08
CA GLY A 200 22.98 11.67 5.61
C GLY A 200 23.03 11.67 7.14
N THR A 201 22.61 12.78 7.73
CA THR A 201 22.66 12.97 9.18
C THR A 201 21.27 13.28 9.73
N ILE A 202 20.86 12.51 10.74
CA ILE A 202 19.65 12.74 11.50
C ILE A 202 20.05 13.35 12.84
N HIS A 203 19.60 14.57 13.09
CA HIS A 203 19.71 15.20 14.40
C HIS A 203 18.56 14.72 15.28
N MET A 204 18.88 13.84 16.21
CA MET A 204 17.92 13.23 17.13
C MET A 204 17.30 14.33 17.99
N SER A 205 15.97 14.48 17.90
CA SER A 205 15.22 15.41 18.73
C SER A 205 13.88 14.80 19.15
N GLY A 206 13.47 15.11 20.38
CA GLY A 206 12.19 14.65 20.93
C GLY A 206 12.12 13.13 21.13
N ARG A 207 10.95 12.54 20.85
CA ARG A 207 10.65 11.11 21.06
C ARG A 207 10.71 10.28 19.77
N LYS A 208 11.33 10.81 18.70
CA LYS A 208 11.45 10.11 17.41
C LYS A 208 12.43 8.94 17.53
N ARG A 209 12.06 7.78 17.01
CA ARG A 209 12.91 6.58 16.96
C ARG A 209 13.32 6.31 15.53
N PHE A 210 14.61 6.11 15.32
CA PHE A 210 15.21 5.78 14.04
C PHE A 210 15.96 4.46 14.14
N CYS A 211 15.73 3.56 13.19
CA CYS A 211 16.54 2.37 13.00
C CYS A 211 17.37 2.57 11.73
N VAL A 212 18.70 2.49 11.84
CA VAL A 212 19.63 2.82 10.74
C VAL A 212 20.73 1.77 10.57
N THR A 213 20.64 0.65 11.28
CA THR A 213 21.60 -0.46 11.20
C THR A 213 21.75 -0.93 9.76
N GLY A 214 22.99 -1.04 9.28
CA GLY A 214 23.24 -1.46 7.89
C GLY A 214 22.95 -0.39 6.83
N SER A 215 22.66 0.86 7.23
CA SER A 215 22.66 2.03 6.34
C SER A 215 23.91 2.90 6.50
N ASN A 216 24.05 3.92 5.64
CA ASN A 216 25.09 4.95 5.76
C ASN A 216 24.59 6.21 6.51
N VAL A 217 23.44 6.12 7.19
CA VAL A 217 22.85 7.25 7.95
C VAL A 217 23.50 7.35 9.32
N VAL A 218 23.88 8.57 9.69
CA VAL A 218 24.49 8.87 11.00
C VAL A 218 23.46 9.53 11.91
N LEU A 219 23.26 8.96 13.10
CA LEU A 219 22.47 9.58 14.16
C LEU A 219 23.37 10.47 15.01
N VAL A 220 22.99 11.73 15.18
CA VAL A 220 23.67 12.71 16.04
C VAL A 220 22.71 13.16 17.14
N THR A 221 23.18 13.10 18.38
CA THR A 221 22.42 13.56 19.57
C THR A 221 22.58 15.05 19.80
#